data_AF-A0A2E1QJQ5-F1
#
_entry.id   AF-A0A2E1QJQ5-F1
#
_cell.length_a   1.000
_cell.length_b   1.000
_cell.length_c   1.000
_cell.angle_alpha   90.00
_cell.angle_beta   90.00
_cell.angle_gamma   90.00
#
_symmetry.space_group_name_H-M   'P 1'
#
loop_
_entity.id
_entity.type
_entity.pdbx_description
1 polymer ?
#
loop_
_entity_poly.entity_id
_entity_poly.type
_entity_poly.pdbx_seq_one_letter_code
_entity_poly.pdbx_strand_id
1 'polypeptide(L)'
;MPRSGTTLIEQIIASHQNVSGGGELENFSQAVATCFKAFPSGVAEAGSKEFLELGKTYLNSIVNIRGKSRHMTDKMPKITLEDIKILESEIDKVNKDICKELVDLLIVCDQGRYSPQAVNKKDTVINEMKVLLKKIDREMT
;
A
#
# COMPACT_ATOMS: atom_id res chain seq x y z
N MET A 1 8.14 -0.72 11.59
CA MET A 1 8.89 -1.93 12.02
C MET A 1 9.60 -2.52 10.81
N PRO A 2 10.94 -2.59 10.79
CA PRO A 2 11.61 -3.44 9.80
C PRO A 2 11.20 -4.90 10.03
N ARG A 3 11.05 -5.67 8.94
CA ARG A 3 10.76 -7.13 8.94
C ARG A 3 9.31 -7.56 9.26
N SER A 4 8.31 -6.69 9.03
CA SER A 4 6.88 -7.01 9.19
C SER A 4 6.21 -7.69 7.98
N GLY A 5 6.98 -8.09 6.96
CA GLY A 5 6.43 -8.74 5.76
C GLY A 5 5.84 -7.77 4.72
N THR A 6 5.95 -6.46 4.89
CA THR A 6 5.41 -5.45 3.95
C THR A 6 6.00 -5.56 2.54
N THR A 7 7.29 -5.91 2.40
CA THR A 7 7.90 -6.17 1.09
C THR A 7 7.27 -7.39 0.41
N LEU A 8 6.88 -8.42 1.16
CA LEU A 8 6.21 -9.59 0.58
C LEU A 8 4.81 -9.22 0.08
N ILE A 9 4.05 -8.42 0.85
CA ILE A 9 2.75 -7.88 0.40
C ILE A 9 2.91 -7.10 -0.90
N GLU A 10 3.88 -6.18 -0.94
CA GLU A 10 4.17 -5.39 -2.13
C GLU A 10 4.47 -6.29 -3.34
N GLN A 11 5.34 -7.30 -3.17
CA GLN A 11 5.68 -8.24 -4.24
C GLN A 11 4.47 -9.05 -4.72
N ILE A 12 3.57 -9.47 -3.81
CA ILE A 12 2.33 -10.16 -4.18
C ILE A 12 1.46 -9.24 -5.03
N ILE A 13 1.24 -8.00 -4.61
CA ILE A 13 0.42 -7.03 -5.34
C ILE A 13 1.07 -6.66 -6.69
N ALA A 14 2.37 -6.42 -6.72
CA ALA A 14 3.15 -6.09 -7.91
C ALA A 14 3.31 -7.26 -8.90
N SER A 15 2.91 -8.48 -8.51
CA SER A 15 2.83 -9.62 -9.44
C SER A 15 1.61 -9.52 -10.36
N HIS A 16 0.69 -8.57 -10.13
CA HIS A 16 -0.43 -8.29 -11.01
C HIS A 16 0.00 -7.47 -12.23
N GLN A 17 -0.43 -7.86 -13.43
CA GLN A 17 -0.02 -7.24 -14.72
C GLN A 17 -0.24 -5.71 -14.82
N ASN A 18 -1.21 -5.18 -14.07
CA ASN A 18 -1.58 -3.76 -14.07
C ASN A 18 -0.95 -2.96 -12.92
N VAL A 19 -0.14 -3.59 -12.06
CA VAL A 19 0.43 -2.98 -10.85
C VAL A 19 1.95 -3.10 -10.85
N SER A 20 2.65 -1.99 -10.59
CA SER A 20 4.10 -2.02 -10.34
C SER A 20 4.45 -1.86 -8.86
N GLY A 21 5.58 -2.44 -8.48
CA GLY A 21 6.26 -2.19 -7.20
C GLY A 21 6.90 -0.80 -7.21
N GLY A 22 6.45 0.12 -6.35
CA GLY A 22 7.09 1.44 -6.21
C GLY A 22 8.24 1.45 -5.22
N GLY A 23 8.30 0.47 -4.32
CA GLY A 23 9.31 0.37 -3.28
C GLY A 23 9.06 1.33 -2.12
N GLU A 24 10.14 1.61 -1.38
CA GLU A 24 10.12 2.54 -0.26
C GLU A 24 10.30 3.97 -0.75
N LEU A 25 9.22 4.78 -0.69
CA LEU A 25 9.24 6.18 -1.11
C LEU A 25 9.14 7.14 0.08
N GLU A 26 9.83 8.27 -0.03
CA GLU A 26 9.70 9.41 0.91
C GLU A 26 8.86 10.55 0.30
N ASN A 27 8.45 10.40 -0.97
CA ASN A 27 7.75 11.37 -1.78
C ASN A 27 6.46 11.90 -1.13
N PHE A 28 5.67 11.01 -0.52
CA PHE A 28 4.42 11.43 0.13
C PHE A 28 4.70 12.35 1.33
N SER A 29 5.60 11.95 2.23
CA SER A 29 5.97 12.78 3.39
C SER A 29 6.58 14.12 2.97
N GLN A 30 7.34 14.16 1.86
CA GLN A 30 7.86 15.40 1.29
C GLN A 30 6.75 16.29 0.72
N ALA A 31 5.75 15.70 0.06
CA ALA A 31 4.58 16.42 -0.44
C ALA A 31 3.75 17.00 0.72
N VAL A 32 3.55 16.23 1.80
CA VAL A 32 2.90 16.71 3.03
C VAL A 32 3.66 17.91 3.62
N ALA A 33 4.98 17.79 3.78
CA ALA A 33 5.79 18.90 4.32
C ALA A 33 5.75 20.16 3.43
N THR A 34 5.57 19.99 2.12
CA THR A 34 5.46 21.10 1.16
C THR A 34 4.10 21.79 1.26
N CYS A 35 3.02 21.01 1.36
CA CYS A 35 1.65 21.53 1.34
C CYS A 35 1.16 22.00 2.71
N PHE A 36 1.68 21.44 3.81
CA PHE A 36 1.23 21.70 5.18
C PHE A 36 2.37 22.27 6.03
N LYS A 37 2.48 23.61 6.07
CA LYS A 37 3.54 24.33 6.81
C LYS A 37 3.54 24.06 8.32
N ALA A 38 2.39 23.71 8.90
CA ALA A 38 2.22 23.45 10.32
C ALA A 38 1.78 22.00 10.57
N PHE A 39 2.38 21.02 9.90
CA PHE A 39 2.04 19.61 10.12
C PHE A 39 2.45 19.15 11.53
N PRO A 40 1.59 18.41 12.27
CA PRO A 40 0.26 17.92 11.87
C PRO A 40 -0.90 18.87 12.16
N SER A 41 -0.71 19.91 12.96
CA SER A 41 -1.78 20.85 13.38
C SER A 41 -2.57 21.48 12.22
N GLY A 42 -1.89 21.83 11.13
CA GLY A 42 -2.49 22.48 9.96
C GLY A 42 -3.33 21.56 9.08
N VAL A 43 -3.37 20.25 9.37
CA VAL A 43 -4.22 19.29 8.63
C VAL A 43 -5.69 19.42 9.04
N ALA A 44 -5.96 19.67 10.33
CA ALA A 44 -7.32 19.76 10.83
C ALA A 44 -8.10 20.97 10.28
N GLU A 45 -7.38 22.02 9.89
CA GLU A 45 -7.93 23.25 9.31
C GLU A 45 -7.89 23.25 7.78
N ALA A 46 -7.35 22.19 7.17
CA ALA A 46 -7.17 22.11 5.74
C ALA A 46 -8.49 21.79 5.01
N GLY A 47 -8.71 22.46 3.89
CA GLY A 47 -9.84 22.20 3.01
C GLY A 47 -9.47 21.26 1.87
N SER A 48 -10.47 20.94 1.05
CA SER A 48 -10.32 20.12 -0.15
C SER A 48 -9.27 20.63 -1.14
N LYS A 49 -8.97 21.94 -1.13
CA LYS A 49 -7.96 22.55 -1.99
C LYS A 49 -6.55 22.13 -1.60
N GLU A 50 -6.23 22.13 -0.31
CA GLU A 50 -4.93 21.72 0.21
C GLU A 50 -4.68 20.23 -0.05
N PHE A 51 -5.69 19.38 0.14
CA PHE A 51 -5.61 17.95 -0.18
C PHE A 51 -5.49 17.69 -1.70
N LEU A 52 -6.20 18.46 -2.53
CA LEU A 52 -6.04 18.37 -3.98
C LEU A 52 -4.62 18.74 -4.41
N GLU A 53 -4.02 19.76 -3.80
CA GLU A 53 -2.64 20.17 -4.08
C GLU A 53 -1.62 19.15 -3.57
N LEU A 54 -1.86 18.54 -2.41
CA LEU A 54 -1.08 17.41 -1.90
C LEU A 54 -1.08 16.27 -2.91
N GLY A 55 -2.26 15.86 -3.38
CA GLY A 55 -2.42 14.78 -4.34
C GLY A 55 -1.65 15.05 -5.64
N LYS A 56 -1.76 16.26 -6.20
CA LYS A 56 -1.01 16.67 -7.39
C LYS A 56 0.50 16.67 -7.15
N THR A 57 0.95 17.24 -6.04
CA THR A 57 2.36 17.32 -5.68
C THR A 57 2.97 15.92 -5.55
N TYR A 58 2.29 15.02 -4.83
CA TYR A 58 2.69 13.63 -4.71
C TYR A 58 2.74 12.91 -6.06
N LEU A 59 1.64 12.93 -6.83
CA LEU A 59 1.56 12.24 -8.13
C LEU A 59 2.62 12.73 -9.14
N ASN A 60 2.91 14.04 -9.15
CA ASN A 60 3.96 14.60 -9.99
C ASN A 60 5.35 14.10 -9.56
N SER A 61 5.60 13.98 -8.26
CA SER A 61 6.90 13.53 -7.74
C SER A 61 7.22 12.07 -8.07
N ILE A 62 6.20 11.22 -8.27
CA ILE A 62 6.36 9.78 -8.55
C ILE A 62 6.15 9.42 -10.03
N VAL A 63 5.94 10.39 -10.92
CA VAL A 63 5.57 10.12 -12.32
C VAL A 63 6.58 9.21 -13.05
N ASN A 64 7.89 9.41 -12.79
CA ASN A 64 8.95 8.61 -13.39
C ASN A 64 9.06 7.21 -12.77
N ILE A 65 8.71 7.06 -11.49
CA ILE A 65 8.73 5.79 -10.76
C ILE A 65 7.55 4.91 -11.23
N ARG A 66 6.36 5.52 -11.35
CA ARG A 66 5.15 4.87 -11.85
C ARG A 66 5.29 4.41 -13.30
N GLY A 67 5.97 5.18 -14.13
CA GLY A 67 6.13 4.89 -15.55
C GLY A 67 4.77 4.73 -16.26
N LYS A 68 4.57 3.60 -16.95
CA LYS A 68 3.34 3.31 -17.72
C LYS A 68 2.30 2.50 -16.94
N SER A 69 2.57 2.14 -15.68
CA SER A 69 1.67 1.28 -14.91
C SER A 69 0.35 1.99 -14.58
N ARG A 70 -0.76 1.26 -14.71
CA ARG A 70 -2.09 1.78 -14.33
C ARG A 70 -2.14 2.05 -12.82
N HIS A 71 -1.57 1.14 -12.05
CA HIS A 71 -1.47 1.23 -10.59
C HIS A 71 -0.02 1.04 -10.14
N MET A 72 0.30 1.62 -8.98
CA MET A 72 1.62 1.49 -8.36
C MET A 72 1.41 1.35 -6.85
N THR A 73 2.21 0.50 -6.23
CA THR A 73 2.30 0.42 -4.76
C THR A 73 3.25 1.50 -4.24
N ASP A 74 2.97 2.05 -3.07
CA ASP A 74 3.93 2.87 -2.32
C ASP A 74 4.09 2.22 -0.95
N LYS A 75 5.30 1.72 -0.66
CA LYS A 75 5.62 1.09 0.62
C LYS A 75 6.27 2.10 1.54
N MET A 76 5.48 3.00 2.11
CA MET A 76 5.97 4.05 3.03
C MET A 76 6.69 3.44 4.26
N PRO A 77 8.03 3.52 4.37
CA PRO A 77 8.78 2.82 5.42
C PRO A 77 8.63 3.45 6.80
N LYS A 78 8.26 4.74 6.85
CA LYS A 78 8.14 5.57 8.06
C LYS A 78 6.77 6.23 8.16
N ILE A 79 5.70 5.48 7.87
CA ILE A 79 4.33 6.01 8.05
C ILE A 79 4.09 6.39 9.52
N THR A 80 3.57 7.59 9.75
CA THR A 80 3.18 8.11 11.07
C THR A 80 1.66 8.05 11.27
N LEU A 81 1.17 8.23 12.50
CA LEU A 81 -0.28 8.27 12.76
C LEU A 81 -0.93 9.50 12.10
N GLU A 82 -0.16 10.57 11.95
CA GLU A 82 -0.56 11.80 11.30
C GLU A 82 -0.71 11.61 9.78
N ASP A 83 0.21 10.85 9.16
CA ASP A 83 0.09 10.45 7.75
C ASP A 83 -1.17 9.59 7.52
N ILE A 84 -1.46 8.66 8.43
CA ILE A 84 -2.67 7.81 8.36
C ILE A 84 -3.94 8.67 8.38
N LYS A 85 -4.00 9.71 9.21
CA LYS A 85 -5.17 10.60 9.27
C LYS A 85 -5.41 11.36 7.97
N ILE A 86 -4.34 11.82 7.31
CA ILE A 86 -4.44 12.44 5.96
C ILE A 86 -4.94 11.43 4.94
N LEU A 87 -4.44 10.20 5.00
CA LEU A 87 -4.87 9.14 4.10
C LEU A 87 -6.33 8.73 4.37
N GLU A 88 -6.77 8.68 5.62
CA GLU A 88 -8.16 8.36 6.00
C GLU A 88 -9.15 9.46 5.59
N SER A 89 -8.74 10.74 5.56
CA SER A 89 -9.63 11.83 5.14
C SER A 89 -9.91 11.83 3.63
N GLU A 90 -9.03 11.21 2.84
CA GLU A 90 -9.09 11.25 1.36
C GLU A 90 -9.29 9.88 0.71
N ILE A 91 -8.96 8.77 1.39
CA ILE A 91 -9.09 7.42 0.85
C ILE A 91 -10.44 6.82 1.27
N ASP A 92 -11.45 7.11 0.47
CA ASP A 92 -12.78 6.49 0.57
C ASP A 92 -12.82 5.05 -0.02
N LYS A 93 -11.65 4.42 -0.24
CA LYS A 93 -11.51 3.22 -1.10
C LYS A 93 -10.47 2.20 -0.62
N VAL A 94 -10.24 2.06 0.69
CA VAL A 94 -9.51 0.88 1.18
C VAL A 94 -10.47 -0.31 1.20
N ASN A 95 -10.27 -1.27 0.30
CA ASN A 95 -11.03 -2.53 0.34
C ASN A 95 -10.53 -3.38 1.52
N LYS A 96 -11.23 -3.28 2.66
CA LYS A 96 -10.86 -3.94 3.92
C LYS A 96 -10.87 -5.47 3.81
N ASP A 97 -11.67 -6.05 2.92
CA ASP A 97 -11.73 -7.49 2.69
C ASP A 97 -10.44 -8.00 2.04
N ILE A 98 -9.94 -7.29 1.02
CA ILE A 98 -8.65 -7.60 0.39
C ILE A 98 -7.50 -7.47 1.40
N CYS A 99 -7.53 -6.43 2.25
CA CYS A 99 -6.53 -6.27 3.32
C CYS A 99 -6.54 -7.46 4.29
N LYS A 100 -7.71 -7.95 4.67
CA LYS A 100 -7.84 -9.10 5.58
C LYS A 100 -7.27 -10.37 4.95
N GLU A 101 -7.60 -10.65 3.70
CA GLU A 101 -7.07 -11.83 2.98
C GLU A 101 -5.54 -11.78 2.82
N LEU A 102 -4.97 -10.60 2.58
CA LEU A 102 -3.51 -10.41 2.57
C LEU A 102 -2.89 -10.74 3.94
N VAL A 103 -3.51 -10.31 5.03
CA VAL A 103 -3.04 -10.60 6.39
C VAL A 103 -3.11 -12.10 6.69
N ASP A 104 -4.23 -12.75 6.35
CA ASP A 104 -4.40 -14.19 6.54
C ASP A 104 -3.34 -14.99 5.75
N LEU A 105 -3.09 -14.61 4.49
CA LEU A 105 -2.04 -15.22 3.66
C LEU A 105 -0.64 -15.07 4.28
N LEU A 106 -0.33 -13.90 4.84
CA LEU A 106 0.95 -13.67 5.51
C LEU A 106 1.10 -14.51 6.78
N ILE A 107 0.03 -14.67 7.56
CA ILE A 107 0.02 -15.55 8.73
C ILE A 107 0.30 -17.00 8.30
N VAL A 108 -0.32 -17.47 7.21
CA VAL A 108 -0.06 -18.80 6.65
C VAL A 108 1.40 -18.94 6.20
N CYS A 109 1.96 -17.93 5.54
CA CYS A 109 3.36 -17.90 5.11
C CYS A 109 4.36 -17.90 6.28
N ASP A 110 4.01 -17.23 7.38
CA ASP A 110 4.82 -17.18 8.60
C ASP A 110 4.81 -18.53 9.33
N GLN A 111 3.62 -19.12 9.52
CA GLN A 111 3.46 -20.48 10.04
C GLN A 111 4.20 -21.51 9.18
N GLY A 112 4.22 -21.32 7.85
CA GLY A 112 5.01 -22.07 6.87
C GLY A 112 6.50 -22.12 7.16
N ARG A 113 7.05 -21.02 7.67
CA ARG A 113 8.47 -20.85 7.97
C ARG A 113 8.86 -21.38 9.35
N TYR A 114 7.97 -21.29 10.34
CA TYR A 114 8.30 -21.58 11.74
C TYR A 114 7.64 -22.84 12.33
N SER A 115 6.69 -23.48 11.63
CA SER A 115 6.04 -24.72 12.07
C SER A 115 6.31 -25.91 11.12
N PRO A 116 6.91 -27.02 11.60
CA PRO A 116 7.14 -28.23 10.79
C PRO A 116 5.86 -28.89 10.23
N GLN A 117 4.68 -28.51 10.72
CA GLN A 117 3.38 -28.99 10.23
C GLN A 117 2.95 -28.34 8.90
N ALA A 118 3.71 -27.36 8.40
CA ALA A 118 3.32 -26.55 7.25
C ALA A 118 3.98 -26.94 5.91
N VAL A 119 4.76 -28.03 5.88
CA VAL A 119 5.51 -28.53 4.71
C VAL A 119 4.63 -28.79 3.47
N ASN A 120 3.30 -28.93 3.64
CA ASN A 120 2.34 -29.13 2.54
C ASN A 120 1.46 -27.91 2.21
N LYS A 121 1.75 -26.71 2.73
CA LYS A 121 0.93 -25.50 2.49
C LYS A 121 1.29 -24.75 1.20
N LYS A 122 2.31 -25.17 0.44
CA LYS A 122 2.76 -24.46 -0.78
C LYS A 122 1.63 -24.32 -1.81
N ASP A 123 0.90 -25.40 -2.07
CA ASP A 123 -0.21 -25.38 -3.03
C ASP A 123 -1.38 -24.52 -2.52
N THR A 124 -1.61 -24.51 -1.20
CA THR A 124 -2.58 -23.63 -0.54
C THR A 124 -2.24 -22.16 -0.76
N VAL A 125 -0.99 -21.75 -0.50
CA VAL A 125 -0.52 -20.37 -0.69
C VAL A 125 -0.66 -19.94 -2.16
N ILE A 126 -0.27 -20.80 -3.10
CA ILE A 126 -0.40 -20.49 -4.54
C ILE A 126 -1.88 -20.31 -4.93
N ASN A 127 -2.77 -21.15 -4.43
CA ASN A 127 -4.19 -21.06 -4.73
C ASN A 127 -4.83 -19.82 -4.09
N GLU A 128 -4.51 -19.49 -2.85
CA GLU A 128 -4.96 -18.27 -2.17
C GLU A 128 -4.45 -17.01 -2.89
N MET A 129 -3.18 -16.99 -3.30
CA MET A 129 -2.62 -15.89 -4.11
C MET A 129 -3.38 -15.72 -5.43
N LYS A 130 -3.72 -16.81 -6.13
CA LYS A 130 -4.51 -16.72 -7.38
C LYS A 130 -5.90 -16.13 -7.15
N VAL A 131 -6.57 -16.50 -6.04
CA VAL A 131 -7.87 -15.94 -5.68
C VAL A 131 -7.76 -14.45 -5.39
N LEU A 132 -6.75 -14.05 -4.62
CA LEU A 132 -6.51 -12.67 -4.25
C LEU A 132 -6.20 -11.79 -5.48
N LEU A 133 -5.32 -12.24 -6.38
CA LEU A 133 -5.00 -11.51 -7.61
C LEU A 133 -6.23 -11.30 -8.49
N LYS A 134 -7.14 -12.29 -8.58
CA LYS A 134 -8.42 -12.12 -9.30
C LYS A 134 -9.35 -11.10 -8.66
N LYS A 135 -9.36 -10.99 -7.33
CA LYS A 135 -10.15 -9.96 -6.63
C LYS A 135 -9.57 -8.57 -6.86
N ILE A 136 -8.25 -8.45 -6.76
CA ILE A 136 -7.53 -7.21 -7.09
C ILE A 136 -7.86 -6.78 -8.53
N ASP A 137 -7.89 -7.69 -9.50
CA ASP A 137 -8.26 -7.38 -10.89
C ASP A 137 -9.67 -6.77 -11.01
N ARG A 138 -10.66 -7.32 -10.28
CA ARG A 138 -12.04 -6.80 -10.26
C ARG A 138 -12.15 -5.39 -9.69
N GLU A 139 -11.40 -5.08 -8.64
CA GLU A 139 -11.41 -3.75 -8.01
C GLU A 139 -10.68 -2.69 -8.85
N MET A 140 -9.78 -3.13 -9.73
CA MET A 140 -8.99 -2.26 -10.60
C MET A 140 -9.63 -2.03 -11.98
N THR A 141 -10.77 -2.67 -12.28
CA THR A 141 -11.47 -2.52 -13.57
C THR A 141 -12.28 -1.22 -13.60
#